data_AF-A0A919US12-F1
#
_entry.id   AF-A0A919US12-F1
#
_cell.length_a   1.000
_cell.length_b   1.000
_cell.length_c   1.000
_cell.angle_alpha   90.00
_cell.angle_beta   90.00
_cell.angle_gamma   90.00
#
_symmetry.space_group_name_H-M   'P 1'
#
loop_
_entity.id
_entity.type
_entity.pdbx_description
1 polymer ?
#
loop_
_entity_poly.entity_id
_entity_poly.type
_entity_poly.pdbx_seq_one_letter_code
_entity_poly.pdbx_strand_id
1 'polypeptide(L)'
;MGSRTLAEMAERFAKETAEHELTILHNDGIYRHLRCKNPRHGMYWFDLVTWPGSLAIRGDVDGYIFTRTTDMFEFFRSDGARVNPHYWSEKTEGGRRACRSYSEDYAKARVLGEIRDLEERPPGLFLALQRDLFDHLHFEDEAHEALERFDYQGVRFYDVWEWDLHDYDWSFLWACHAIVWGIAQYDASKAAAGAEREAVTSHA
;
A
#
# COMPACT_ATOMS: atom_id res chain seq x y z
N MET A 1 -7.72 12.96 -3.25
CA MET A 1 -7.79 11.56 -3.73
C MET A 1 -8.07 10.75 -2.49
N GLY A 2 -9.22 10.10 -2.41
CA GLY A 2 -9.68 9.55 -1.12
C GLY A 2 -8.78 8.46 -0.54
N SER A 3 -8.83 8.30 0.79
CA SER A 3 -8.22 7.22 1.56
C SER A 3 -8.64 5.90 0.91
N ARG A 4 -7.67 5.19 0.35
CA ARG A 4 -7.95 3.91 -0.31
C ARG A 4 -7.74 2.82 0.70
N THR A 5 -8.82 2.15 1.03
CA THR A 5 -8.76 0.91 1.78
C THR A 5 -7.89 -0.11 1.04
N LEU A 6 -7.38 -1.09 1.80
CA LEU A 6 -6.59 -2.18 1.23
C LEU A 6 -7.36 -2.94 0.13
N ALA A 7 -8.68 -3.05 0.26
CA ALA A 7 -9.57 -3.72 -0.70
C ALA A 7 -9.71 -2.91 -2.00
N GLU A 8 -9.97 -1.60 -1.92
CA GLU A 8 -10.02 -0.73 -3.11
C GLU A 8 -8.67 -0.72 -3.85
N MET A 9 -7.56 -0.79 -3.11
CA MET A 9 -6.24 -0.90 -3.76
C MET A 9 -6.06 -2.25 -4.45
N ALA A 10 -6.57 -3.34 -3.89
CA ALA A 10 -6.53 -4.66 -4.53
C ALA A 10 -7.29 -4.66 -5.86
N GLU A 11 -8.50 -4.07 -5.87
CA GLU A 11 -9.32 -3.94 -7.08
C GLU A 11 -8.65 -3.07 -8.14
N ARG A 12 -8.08 -1.93 -7.71
CA ARG A 12 -7.31 -1.06 -8.60
C ARG A 12 -6.12 -1.79 -9.21
N PHE A 13 -5.31 -2.44 -8.36
CA PHE A 13 -4.14 -3.20 -8.82
C PHE A 13 -4.55 -4.23 -9.86
N ALA A 14 -5.56 -5.05 -9.55
CA ALA A 14 -6.08 -6.07 -10.48
C ALA A 14 -6.52 -5.49 -11.82
N LYS A 15 -7.18 -4.32 -11.82
CA LYS A 15 -7.59 -3.63 -13.05
C LYS A 15 -6.38 -3.10 -13.84
N GLU A 16 -5.40 -2.51 -13.17
CA GLU A 16 -4.23 -1.88 -13.79
C GLU A 16 -3.22 -2.90 -14.33
N THR A 17 -3.19 -4.11 -13.77
CA THR A 17 -2.28 -5.18 -14.15
C THR A 17 -2.97 -6.37 -14.82
N ALA A 18 -4.23 -6.21 -15.27
CA ALA A 18 -5.02 -7.30 -15.86
C ALA A 18 -4.37 -7.96 -17.08
N GLU A 19 -3.59 -7.20 -17.84
CA GLU A 19 -2.88 -7.64 -19.04
C GLU A 19 -1.35 -7.74 -18.82
N HIS A 20 -0.88 -7.69 -17.57
CA HIS A 20 0.56 -7.80 -17.28
C HIS A 20 1.04 -9.24 -17.40
N GLU A 21 2.19 -9.40 -18.02
CA GLU A 21 2.88 -10.67 -18.13
C GLU A 21 4.16 -10.66 -17.29
N LEU A 22 4.50 -11.84 -16.74
CA LEU A 22 5.77 -12.06 -16.05
C LEU A 22 6.86 -12.47 -17.05
N THR A 23 7.99 -11.78 -17.00
CA THR A 23 9.25 -12.19 -17.62
C THR A 23 10.30 -12.41 -16.53
N ILE A 24 10.93 -13.58 -16.51
CA ILE A 24 12.07 -13.86 -15.61
C ILE A 24 13.35 -13.42 -16.31
N LEU A 25 13.91 -12.29 -15.90
CA LEU A 25 15.14 -11.73 -16.47
C LEU A 25 16.39 -12.38 -15.88
N HIS A 26 16.34 -12.78 -14.62
CA HIS A 26 17.40 -13.51 -13.95
C HIS A 26 16.82 -14.41 -12.85
N ASN A 27 17.39 -15.61 -12.67
CA ASN A 27 16.97 -16.55 -11.64
C ASN A 27 18.11 -17.51 -11.28
N ASP A 28 18.85 -17.18 -10.23
CA ASP A 28 19.91 -17.98 -9.64
C ASP A 28 19.71 -18.09 -8.12
N GLY A 29 19.05 -19.16 -7.69
CA GLY A 29 18.70 -19.38 -6.28
C GLY A 29 17.84 -18.24 -5.72
N ILE A 30 18.42 -17.45 -4.80
CA ILE A 30 17.78 -16.28 -4.17
C ILE A 30 18.08 -14.96 -4.88
N TYR A 31 18.94 -14.95 -5.89
CA TYR A 31 19.15 -13.82 -6.79
C TYR A 31 18.13 -13.91 -7.93
N ARG A 32 17.10 -13.05 -7.89
CA ARG A 32 16.01 -13.08 -8.87
C ARG A 32 15.77 -11.68 -9.41
N HIS A 33 15.43 -11.60 -10.69
CA HIS A 33 14.94 -10.39 -11.34
C HIS A 33 13.73 -10.75 -12.18
N LEU A 34 12.57 -10.33 -11.69
CA LEU A 34 11.28 -10.49 -12.34
C LEU A 34 10.88 -9.15 -12.94
N ARG A 35 10.30 -9.18 -14.14
CA ARG A 35 9.65 -8.03 -14.76
C ARG A 35 8.19 -8.36 -15.02
N CYS A 36 7.31 -7.49 -14.54
CA CYS A 36 5.86 -7.60 -14.68
C CYS A 36 5.36 -6.38 -15.46
N LYS A 37 4.89 -6.59 -16.69
CA LYS A 37 4.58 -5.49 -17.60
C LYS A 37 3.51 -5.88 -18.62
N ASN A 38 2.67 -4.91 -19.01
CA ASN A 38 1.82 -5.06 -20.19
C ASN A 38 2.68 -5.09 -21.49
N PRO A 39 2.56 -6.11 -22.35
CA PRO A 39 3.34 -6.20 -23.59
C PRO A 39 3.16 -5.00 -24.53
N ARG A 40 2.02 -4.31 -24.47
CA ARG A 40 1.62 -3.22 -25.36
C ARG A 40 2.05 -1.83 -24.87
N HIS A 41 2.16 -1.61 -23.57
CA HIS A 41 2.53 -0.30 -23.02
C HIS A 41 3.28 -0.41 -21.68
N GLY A 42 3.91 0.69 -21.26
CA GLY A 42 4.72 0.75 -20.04
C GLY A 42 4.01 1.40 -18.87
N MET A 43 2.69 1.26 -18.72
CA MET A 43 2.01 1.81 -17.55
C MET A 43 1.96 0.75 -16.45
N TYR A 44 2.18 1.16 -15.20
CA TYR A 44 2.12 0.30 -14.02
C TYR A 44 3.04 -0.93 -14.10
N TRP A 45 4.10 -0.89 -14.91
CA TRP A 45 5.08 -1.97 -14.93
C TRP A 45 5.92 -1.91 -13.66
N PHE A 46 6.43 -3.07 -13.24
CA PHE A 46 7.33 -3.15 -12.11
C PHE A 46 8.30 -4.32 -12.25
N ASP A 47 9.44 -4.20 -11.57
CA ASP A 47 10.37 -5.28 -11.36
C ASP A 47 10.37 -5.70 -9.88
N LEU A 48 10.55 -7.00 -9.63
CA LEU A 48 10.95 -7.53 -8.33
C LEU A 48 12.39 -8.04 -8.43
N VAL A 49 13.27 -7.49 -7.60
CA VAL A 49 14.69 -7.87 -7.56
C VAL A 49 15.01 -8.36 -6.15
N THR A 50 15.57 -9.57 -6.04
CA THR A 50 15.96 -10.15 -4.74
C THR A 50 17.44 -10.46 -4.68
N TRP A 51 18.00 -10.32 -3.49
CA TRP A 51 19.32 -10.79 -3.08
C TRP A 51 19.24 -11.16 -1.58
N PRO A 52 20.27 -11.79 -0.97
CA PRO A 52 20.18 -12.24 0.41
C PRO A 52 19.70 -11.13 1.36
N GLY A 53 18.59 -11.38 2.06
CA GLY A 53 18.07 -10.44 3.05
C GLY A 53 17.12 -9.38 2.49
N SER A 54 16.95 -9.26 1.17
CA SER A 54 16.36 -8.07 0.56
C SER A 54 15.47 -8.34 -0.66
N LEU A 55 14.41 -7.52 -0.80
CA LEU A 55 13.58 -7.42 -1.99
C LEU A 55 13.39 -5.95 -2.33
N ALA A 56 13.75 -5.58 -3.56
CA ALA A 56 13.43 -4.29 -4.15
C ALA A 56 12.27 -4.44 -5.14
N ILE A 57 11.27 -3.57 -5.00
CA ILE A 57 10.29 -3.30 -6.03
C ILE A 57 10.57 -1.92 -6.63
N ARG A 58 10.51 -1.81 -7.96
CA ARG A 58 10.70 -0.55 -8.69
C ARG A 58 9.90 -0.58 -9.99
N GLY A 59 9.57 0.57 -10.55
CA GLY A 59 8.86 0.59 -11.83
C GLY A 59 8.30 1.95 -12.19
N ASP A 60 7.12 1.93 -12.80
CA ASP A 60 6.32 3.12 -13.10
C ASP A 60 5.67 3.74 -11.85
N VAL A 61 5.43 2.90 -10.83
CA VAL A 61 5.00 3.30 -9.48
C VAL A 61 6.24 3.41 -8.58
N ASP A 62 6.13 4.17 -7.48
CA ASP A 62 7.19 4.37 -6.49
C ASP A 62 7.88 3.05 -6.07
N GLY A 63 9.19 3.14 -5.84
CA GLY A 63 10.02 2.00 -5.48
C GLY A 63 10.22 1.87 -3.97
N TYR A 64 10.31 0.62 -3.51
CA TYR A 64 10.54 0.29 -2.09
C TYR A 64 11.56 -0.85 -1.97
N ILE A 65 12.40 -0.78 -0.94
CA ILE A 65 13.32 -1.85 -0.57
C ILE A 65 12.91 -2.38 0.80
N PHE A 66 12.67 -3.69 0.88
CA PHE A 66 12.31 -4.42 2.09
C PHE A 66 13.46 -5.31 2.55
N THR A 67 13.70 -5.38 3.86
CA THR A 67 14.75 -6.21 4.45
C THR A 67 14.24 -7.06 5.62
N ARG A 68 14.48 -8.38 5.60
CA ARG A 68 14.10 -9.25 6.73
C ARG A 68 14.84 -10.59 6.80
N THR A 69 14.51 -11.53 5.91
CA THR A 69 14.98 -12.92 5.90
C THR A 69 15.86 -13.17 4.68
N THR A 70 16.68 -14.21 4.71
CA THR A 70 17.61 -14.53 3.61
C THR A 70 16.89 -14.66 2.26
N ASP A 71 15.78 -15.39 2.20
CA ASP A 71 14.88 -15.38 1.03
C ASP A 71 13.65 -14.53 1.34
N MET A 72 13.53 -13.39 0.67
CA MET A 72 12.39 -12.49 0.86
C MET A 72 11.12 -12.97 0.18
N PHE A 73 11.18 -13.88 -0.81
CA PHE A 73 9.95 -14.48 -1.32
C PHE A 73 9.31 -15.37 -0.24
N GLU A 74 10.09 -16.10 0.55
CA GLU A 74 9.58 -16.84 1.71
C GLU A 74 8.87 -15.91 2.71
N PHE A 75 9.48 -14.76 3.01
CA PHE A 75 8.87 -13.75 3.88
C PHE A 75 7.50 -13.29 3.38
N PHE A 76 7.38 -12.91 2.10
CA PHE A 76 6.11 -12.41 1.55
C PHE A 76 5.07 -13.50 1.29
N ARG A 77 5.48 -14.77 1.18
CA ARG A 77 4.56 -15.91 1.14
C ARG A 77 3.97 -16.25 2.51
N SER A 78 4.64 -15.83 3.59
CA SER A 78 4.19 -16.14 4.95
C SER A 78 2.74 -15.69 5.16
N ASP A 79 2.00 -16.43 5.99
CA ASP A 79 0.60 -16.13 6.30
C ASP A 79 -0.34 -16.14 5.08
N GLY A 80 -0.07 -17.05 4.13
CA GLY A 80 -0.89 -17.26 2.95
C GLY A 80 -0.83 -16.11 1.94
N ALA A 81 0.31 -15.39 1.90
CA ALA A 81 0.51 -14.21 1.06
C ALA A 81 -0.52 -13.08 1.31
N ARG A 82 -1.09 -13.01 2.53
CA ARG A 82 -1.99 -11.94 2.92
C ARG A 82 -1.21 -10.62 3.04
N VAL A 83 -1.61 -9.61 2.28
CA VAL A 83 -1.00 -8.28 2.34
C VAL A 83 -1.14 -7.68 3.74
N ASN A 84 -0.02 -7.24 4.31
CA ASN A 84 0.04 -6.65 5.64
C ASN A 84 0.88 -5.35 5.62
N PRO A 85 0.29 -4.22 5.20
CA PRO A 85 1.03 -2.96 5.04
C PRO A 85 1.61 -2.46 6.37
N HIS A 86 0.90 -2.70 7.47
CA HIS A 86 1.34 -2.33 8.81
C HIS A 86 2.65 -3.01 9.19
N TYR A 87 2.74 -4.33 9.05
CA TYR A 87 3.95 -5.05 9.40
C TYR A 87 5.06 -4.87 8.35
N TRP A 88 4.72 -4.80 7.07
CA TRP A 88 5.71 -4.70 5.99
C TRP A 88 6.36 -3.31 5.92
N SER A 89 5.64 -2.24 6.25
CA SER A 89 6.21 -0.88 6.35
C SER A 89 7.27 -0.76 7.45
N GLU A 90 7.28 -1.64 8.45
CA GLU A 90 8.40 -1.71 9.42
C GLU A 90 9.69 -2.25 8.80
N LYS A 91 9.59 -2.94 7.67
CA LYS A 91 10.70 -3.65 7.03
C LYS A 91 11.24 -2.90 5.83
N THR A 92 10.69 -1.73 5.51
CA THR A 92 11.23 -0.85 4.48
C THR A 92 12.49 -0.14 4.97
N GLU A 93 13.47 0.05 4.09
CA GLU A 93 14.72 0.73 4.43
C GLU A 93 14.51 2.20 4.85
N GLY A 94 13.52 2.87 4.27
CA GLY A 94 13.09 4.22 4.67
C GLY A 94 12.21 4.27 5.93
N GLY A 95 11.88 3.10 6.51
CA GLY A 95 10.95 2.97 7.63
C GLY A 95 9.52 3.37 7.30
N ARG A 96 8.63 3.29 8.31
CA ARG A 96 7.18 3.50 8.14
C ARG A 96 6.80 4.86 7.54
N ARG A 97 7.58 5.91 7.84
CA ARG A 97 7.29 7.27 7.37
C ARG A 97 7.48 7.41 5.86
N ALA A 98 8.35 6.61 5.25
CA ALA A 98 8.54 6.60 3.80
C ALA A 98 7.39 5.92 3.03
N CYS A 99 6.39 5.38 3.76
CA CYS A 99 5.26 4.66 3.20
C CYS A 99 3.93 5.37 3.48
N ARG A 100 3.96 6.55 4.10
CA ARG A 100 2.78 7.28 4.54
C ARG A 100 2.90 8.75 4.17
N SER A 101 1.78 9.33 3.74
CA SER A 101 1.63 10.76 3.47
C SER A 101 0.34 11.27 4.08
N TYR A 102 0.22 12.60 4.16
CA TYR A 102 -1.00 13.26 4.58
C TYR A 102 -2.22 12.73 3.83
N SER A 103 -3.28 12.40 4.57
CA SER A 103 -4.53 11.88 4.01
C SER A 103 -5.71 12.70 4.50
N GLU A 104 -6.29 13.50 3.61
CA GLU A 104 -7.51 14.30 3.85
C GLU A 104 -8.64 13.42 4.42
N ASP A 105 -8.82 12.22 3.86
CA ASP A 105 -9.88 11.31 4.30
C ASP A 105 -9.57 10.68 5.66
N TYR A 106 -8.30 10.39 5.96
CA TYR A 106 -7.93 9.93 7.29
C TYR A 106 -8.11 11.05 8.32
N ALA A 107 -7.79 12.29 7.97
CA ALA A 107 -8.06 13.46 8.81
C ALA A 107 -9.57 13.61 9.09
N LYS A 108 -10.42 13.47 8.07
CA LYS A 108 -11.89 13.43 8.26
C LYS A 108 -12.31 12.29 9.17
N ALA A 109 -11.81 11.08 8.95
CA ALA A 109 -12.14 9.92 9.77
C ALA A 109 -11.70 10.09 11.24
N ARG A 110 -10.53 10.69 11.46
CA ARG A 110 -9.98 11.03 12.78
C ARG A 110 -10.90 12.02 13.52
N VAL A 111 -11.37 13.06 12.83
CA VAL A 111 -12.34 14.04 13.36
C VAL A 111 -13.69 13.39 13.70
N LEU A 112 -14.21 12.59 12.77
CA LEU A 112 -15.47 11.86 13.00
C LEU A 112 -15.35 10.86 14.17
N GLY A 113 -14.15 10.31 14.38
CA GLY A 113 -13.82 9.48 15.54
C GLY A 113 -13.91 10.24 16.86
N GLU A 114 -13.39 11.46 16.95
CA GLU A 114 -13.48 12.30 18.15
C GLU A 114 -14.93 12.65 18.50
N ILE A 115 -15.73 13.06 17.50
CA ILE A 115 -17.12 13.46 17.77
C ILE A 115 -18.07 12.28 17.95
N ARG A 116 -17.60 11.05 17.70
CA ARG A 116 -18.43 9.84 17.79
C ARG A 116 -18.96 9.65 19.21
N ASP A 117 -18.11 9.87 20.21
CA ASP A 117 -18.36 9.51 21.59
C ASP A 117 -18.84 10.70 22.45
N LEU A 118 -19.19 11.83 21.81
CA LEU A 118 -19.84 12.97 22.47
C LEU A 118 -21.19 12.57 23.05
N GLU A 119 -21.41 12.85 24.34
CA GLU A 119 -22.68 12.60 25.03
C GLU A 119 -23.85 13.33 24.36
N GLU A 120 -23.63 14.57 23.93
CA GLU A 120 -24.59 15.38 23.18
C GLU A 120 -23.90 16.05 21.99
N ARG A 121 -24.52 15.93 20.81
CA ARG A 121 -24.04 16.59 19.59
C ARG A 121 -24.91 17.82 19.32
N PRO A 122 -24.36 19.04 19.36
CA PRO A 122 -25.13 20.25 19.10
C PRO A 122 -25.82 20.20 17.73
N PRO A 123 -27.07 20.69 17.60
CA PRO A 123 -27.74 20.80 16.31
C PRO A 123 -26.87 21.61 15.34
N GLY A 124 -26.68 21.09 14.12
CA GLY A 124 -25.86 21.74 13.09
C GLY A 124 -24.36 21.42 13.13
N LEU A 125 -23.88 20.62 14.08
CA LEU A 125 -22.46 20.26 14.20
C LEU A 125 -21.87 19.71 12.89
N PHE A 126 -22.56 18.80 12.20
CA PHE A 126 -22.07 18.26 10.93
C PHE A 126 -21.95 19.31 9.82
N LEU A 127 -22.88 20.28 9.77
CA LEU A 127 -22.80 21.36 8.79
C LEU A 127 -21.63 22.30 9.11
N ALA A 128 -21.40 22.59 10.39
CA ALA A 128 -20.23 23.35 10.83
C ALA A 128 -18.93 22.60 10.51
N LEU A 129 -18.85 21.30 10.81
CA LEU A 129 -17.70 20.46 10.44
C LEU A 129 -17.44 20.47 8.94
N GLN A 130 -18.49 20.39 8.11
CA GLN A 130 -18.31 20.45 6.66
C GLN A 130 -17.70 21.79 6.23
N ARG A 131 -18.36 22.90 6.60
CA ARG A 131 -18.04 24.24 6.13
C ARG A 131 -16.75 24.81 6.73
N ASP A 132 -16.58 24.64 8.05
CA ASP A 132 -15.54 25.33 8.82
C ASP A 132 -14.30 24.45 9.04
N LEU A 133 -14.34 23.17 8.66
CA LEU A 133 -13.23 22.24 8.84
C LEU A 133 -12.94 21.39 7.60
N PHE A 134 -13.88 20.55 7.14
CA PHE A 134 -13.62 19.55 6.10
C PHE A 134 -13.27 20.15 4.74
N ASP A 135 -13.81 21.32 4.40
CA ASP A 135 -13.46 22.06 3.18
C ASP A 135 -12.03 22.68 3.24
N HIS A 136 -11.33 22.54 4.37
CA HIS A 136 -9.97 23.05 4.63
C HIS A 136 -8.94 21.94 4.93
N LEU A 137 -9.28 20.67 4.70
CA LEU A 137 -8.39 19.52 4.95
C LEU A 137 -7.57 19.10 3.72
N HIS A 138 -7.30 20.00 2.77
CA HIS A 138 -6.61 19.61 1.53
C HIS A 138 -5.09 19.46 1.72
N PHE A 139 -4.52 20.20 2.65
CA PHE A 139 -3.10 20.20 2.97
C PHE A 139 -2.91 20.08 4.49
N GLU A 140 -1.81 19.46 4.91
CA GLU A 140 -1.55 19.16 6.33
C GLU A 140 -1.50 20.41 7.20
N ASP A 141 -0.75 21.44 6.79
CA ASP A 141 -0.64 22.69 7.53
C ASP A 141 -2.03 23.37 7.69
N GLU A 142 -2.80 23.46 6.61
CA GLU A 142 -4.16 24.01 6.63
C GLU A 142 -5.11 23.17 7.50
N ALA A 143 -4.92 21.85 7.51
CA ALA A 143 -5.71 20.94 8.32
C ALA A 143 -5.48 21.16 9.82
N HIS A 144 -4.22 21.26 10.26
CA HIS A 144 -3.93 21.55 11.67
C HIS A 144 -4.47 22.92 12.09
N GLU A 145 -4.33 23.94 11.25
CA GLU A 145 -4.91 25.27 11.52
C GLU A 145 -6.44 25.24 11.61
N ALA A 146 -7.11 24.55 10.68
CA ALA A 146 -8.56 24.42 10.67
C ALA A 146 -9.06 23.66 11.90
N LEU A 147 -8.38 22.57 12.29
CA LEU A 147 -8.67 21.80 13.49
C LEU A 147 -8.53 22.63 14.76
N GLU A 148 -7.47 23.43 14.87
CA GLU A 148 -7.20 24.28 16.04
C GLU A 148 -8.21 25.41 16.18
N ARG A 149 -8.64 26.00 15.05
CA ARG A 149 -9.61 27.11 15.03
C ARG A 149 -11.05 26.63 15.19
N PHE A 150 -11.33 25.34 14.98
CA PHE A 150 -12.69 24.82 15.04
C PHE A 150 -13.28 24.97 16.45
N ASP A 151 -14.33 25.76 16.54
CA ASP A 151 -15.16 25.89 17.73
C ASP A 151 -16.62 25.99 17.30
N TYR A 152 -17.39 24.99 17.67
CA TYR A 152 -18.83 24.99 17.43
C TYR A 152 -19.60 24.61 18.68
N GLN A 153 -20.23 25.62 19.30
CA GLN A 153 -21.07 25.43 20.49
C GLN A 153 -20.37 24.64 21.60
N GLY A 154 -19.07 24.89 21.82
CA GLY A 154 -18.26 24.22 22.83
C GLY A 154 -17.60 22.92 22.37
N VAL A 155 -17.88 22.42 21.17
CA VAL A 155 -17.12 21.33 20.54
C VAL A 155 -15.84 21.91 19.96
N ARG A 156 -14.69 21.45 20.48
CA ARG A 156 -13.34 21.83 20.07
C ARG A 156 -12.45 20.59 20.01
N PHE A 157 -11.38 20.67 19.22
CA PHE A 157 -10.33 19.66 19.20
C PHE A 157 -9.10 20.15 19.94
N TYR A 158 -8.42 19.24 20.64
CA TYR A 158 -7.24 19.54 21.45
C TYR A 158 -6.04 18.75 20.96
N ASP A 159 -4.85 19.31 21.23
CA ASP A 159 -3.55 18.73 20.86
C ASP A 159 -3.49 18.35 19.38
N VAL A 160 -4.14 19.14 18.51
CA VAL A 160 -4.36 18.80 17.10
C VAL A 160 -3.07 18.73 16.31
N TRP A 161 -2.05 19.48 16.73
CA TRP A 161 -0.69 19.44 16.18
C TRP A 161 0.07 18.15 16.54
N GLU A 162 -0.42 17.38 17.51
CA GLU A 162 0.10 16.04 17.84
C GLU A 162 -0.64 14.91 17.10
N TRP A 163 -1.71 15.23 16.37
CA TRP A 163 -2.46 14.22 15.65
C TRP A 163 -1.68 13.70 14.44
N ASP A 164 -1.53 12.38 14.34
CA ASP A 164 -1.06 11.75 13.12
C ASP A 164 -2.19 11.72 12.09
N LEU A 165 -2.10 12.59 11.07
CA LEU A 165 -3.08 12.69 9.97
C LEU A 165 -2.64 11.92 8.71
N HIS A 166 -1.60 11.10 8.81
CA HIS A 166 -1.08 10.36 7.68
C HIS A 166 -1.79 9.02 7.51
N ASP A 167 -1.83 8.51 6.28
CA ASP A 167 -2.20 7.13 6.00
C ASP A 167 -1.23 6.53 4.98
N TYR A 168 -1.31 5.24 4.71
CA TYR A 168 -0.45 4.60 3.72
C TYR A 168 -0.61 5.22 2.34
N ASP A 169 0.53 5.47 1.71
CA ASP A 169 0.58 5.94 0.34
C ASP A 169 -0.13 4.95 -0.58
N TRP A 170 -0.87 5.47 -1.54
CA TRP A 170 -1.51 4.63 -2.53
C TRP A 170 -0.47 3.77 -3.26
N SER A 171 0.73 4.31 -3.53
CA SER A 171 1.83 3.63 -4.20
C SER A 171 2.45 2.54 -3.34
N PHE A 172 2.54 2.74 -2.02
CA PHE A 172 2.98 1.71 -1.09
C PHE A 172 1.98 0.54 -1.01
N LEU A 173 0.68 0.83 -0.87
CA LEU A 173 -0.35 -0.21 -0.88
C LEU A 173 -0.36 -0.97 -2.21
N TRP A 174 -0.21 -0.25 -3.33
CA TRP A 174 -0.09 -0.83 -4.66
C TRP A 174 1.13 -1.76 -4.77
N ALA A 175 2.29 -1.32 -4.27
CA ALA A 175 3.52 -2.12 -4.24
C ALA A 175 3.37 -3.39 -3.40
N CYS A 176 2.65 -3.35 -2.28
CA CYS A 176 2.37 -4.54 -1.48
C CYS A 176 1.59 -5.61 -2.27
N HIS A 177 0.57 -5.19 -3.04
CA HIS A 177 -0.18 -6.10 -3.91
C HIS A 177 0.68 -6.60 -5.09
N ALA A 178 1.49 -5.72 -5.67
CA ALA A 178 2.41 -6.07 -6.75
C ALA A 178 3.44 -7.14 -6.35
N ILE A 179 3.96 -7.07 -5.12
CA ILE A 179 4.89 -8.07 -4.59
C ILE A 179 4.20 -9.44 -4.49
N VAL A 180 3.03 -9.51 -3.87
CA VAL A 180 2.27 -10.77 -3.72
C VAL A 180 1.94 -11.36 -5.07
N TRP A 181 1.40 -10.56 -5.98
CA TRP A 181 1.05 -11.01 -7.32
C TRP A 181 2.28 -11.47 -8.11
N GLY A 182 3.37 -10.69 -8.11
CA GLY A 182 4.59 -11.03 -8.83
C GLY A 182 5.22 -12.34 -8.35
N ILE A 183 5.22 -12.59 -7.04
CA ILE A 183 5.66 -13.85 -6.45
C ILE A 183 4.74 -15.00 -6.86
N ALA A 184 3.41 -14.80 -6.83
CA ALA A 184 2.45 -15.82 -7.24
C ALA A 184 2.63 -16.22 -8.73
N GLN A 185 2.84 -15.25 -9.62
CA GLN A 185 3.14 -15.52 -11.04
C GLN A 185 4.45 -16.30 -11.21
N TYR A 186 5.48 -15.96 -10.41
CA TYR A 186 6.74 -16.70 -10.42
C TYR A 186 6.51 -18.16 -9.98
N ASP A 187 5.82 -18.37 -8.88
CA ASP A 187 5.53 -19.71 -8.35
C ASP A 187 4.73 -20.55 -9.34
N ALA A 188 3.72 -19.97 -10.00
CA ALA A 188 2.95 -20.64 -11.05
C ALA A 188 3.85 -21.04 -12.24
N SER A 189 4.76 -20.15 -12.68
CA SER A 189 5.70 -20.46 -13.77
C SER A 189 6.66 -21.60 -13.41
N LYS A 190 7.09 -21.66 -12.14
CA LYS A 190 7.97 -22.73 -11.62
C LYS A 190 7.23 -24.06 -11.54
N ALA A 191 5.97 -24.06 -11.12
CA ALA A 191 5.13 -25.26 -11.06
C ALA A 191 4.86 -25.83 -12.47
N ALA A 192 4.51 -24.97 -13.43
CA ALA A 192 4.28 -25.37 -14.82
C ALA A 192 5.54 -26.01 -15.45
N ALA A 193 6.71 -25.36 -15.29
CA ALA A 193 7.97 -25.89 -15.78
C ALA A 193 8.39 -27.20 -15.11
N GLY A 194 7.99 -27.43 -13.85
CA GLY A 194 8.20 -28.69 -13.14
C GLY A 194 7.35 -29.82 -13.72
N ALA A 195 6.05 -29.57 -13.90
CA ALA A 195 5.11 -30.54 -14.47
C ALA A 195 5.47 -30.97 -15.90
N GLU A 196 5.92 -30.02 -16.74
CA GLU A 196 6.41 -30.32 -18.09
C GLU A 196 7.64 -31.24 -18.08
N ARG A 197 8.57 -31.02 -17.15
CA ARG A 197 9.78 -31.87 -17.01
C ARG A 197 9.40 -33.29 -16.60
N GLU A 198 8.50 -33.43 -15.62
CA GLU A 198 8.03 -34.74 -15.14
C GLU A 198 7.32 -35.53 -16.25
N ALA A 199 6.46 -34.88 -17.03
CA ALA A 199 5.76 -35.49 -18.16
C ALA A 199 6.71 -35.97 -19.27
N VAL A 200 7.79 -35.24 -19.56
CA VAL A 200 8.82 -35.68 -20.52
C VAL A 200 9.56 -36.91 -20.02
N THR A 201 9.91 -36.98 -18.73
CA THR A 201 10.57 -38.14 -18.14
C THR A 201 9.68 -39.38 -18.02
N SER A 202 8.36 -39.26 -17.97
CA SER A 202 7.45 -40.42 -17.87
C SER A 202 7.12 -41.07 -19.22
N HIS A 203 7.48 -40.42 -20.34
CA HIS A 203 7.26 -40.91 -21.70
C HIS A 203 8.56 -41.42 -22.37
N ALA A 204 9.67 -41.49 -21.62
CA ALA A 204 10.96 -42.04 -22.03
C ALA A 204 11.20 -43.39 -21.33
#